data_AF-A0A960XRH3-F1
#
_entry.id   AF-A0A960XRH3-F1
#
_cell.length_a   1.000
_cell.length_b   1.000
_cell.length_c   1.000
_cell.angle_alpha   90.00
_cell.angle_beta   90.00
_cell.angle_gamma   90.00
#
_symmetry.space_group_name_H-M   'P 1'
#
loop_
_entity.id
_entity.type
_entity.pdbx_description
1 polymer ?
#
loop_
_entity_poly.entity_id
_entity_poly.type
_entity_poly.pdbx_seq_one_letter_code
_entity_poly.pdbx_strand_id
1 'polypeptide(L)'
;MSGTLHEARIEGIGHENFIVRSAALGAIAGEREPGAAAAMRAIRQIEKHGWRDAFEFPSQIRNLPHTAESVKWVADWLVEFAPTTGQEEPQHHFNEWFCKAPVEWLLPQIDRFVETLKAELPPLTGSIRSNPVVFSNPKISFAHAVDRLEAAMWSGEKLRGKLETMLERCAAAPEFPHAEVRTMEVICEALAARGECREEARGAWLDIADPDSEREIGVPDYRAGAALMILRYGKIRPPVERIVRLFQLDWDWLNELVEDAIVAGGNRDTLRDLLRLFPEQLWHAKLYLSSAFVRLRFDGFEENLIELLRNEEADEIRARLARALALYGSAKAVAVAEEFVAEYPEDPERGSIVDVLRVDEILTGRDTLETRRHIQEMMRFYQQ
;
A
#
# COMPACT_ATOMS: atom_id res chain seq x y z
N MET A 1 4.34 -4.40 -23.67
CA MET A 1 5.60 -3.62 -23.56
C MET A 1 5.88 -3.19 -22.11
N SER A 2 5.06 -3.58 -21.12
CA SER A 2 5.31 -3.25 -19.70
C SER A 2 6.49 -3.96 -19.04
N GLY A 3 6.82 -5.19 -19.44
CA GLY A 3 7.88 -5.98 -18.81
C GLY A 3 9.25 -5.27 -18.82
N THR A 4 9.61 -4.64 -19.95
CA THR A 4 10.92 -3.98 -20.08
C THR A 4 11.06 -2.74 -19.20
N LEU A 5 9.99 -1.99 -18.97
CA LEU A 5 10.05 -0.78 -18.14
C LEU A 5 10.04 -1.13 -16.64
N HIS A 6 9.26 -2.13 -16.24
CA HIS A 6 9.28 -2.64 -14.88
C HIS A 6 10.68 -3.15 -14.50
N GLU A 7 11.30 -3.95 -15.37
CA GLU A 7 12.69 -4.42 -15.18
C GLU A 7 13.68 -3.26 -15.10
N ALA A 8 13.56 -2.27 -16.00
CA ALA A 8 14.41 -1.08 -15.98
C ALA A 8 14.27 -0.28 -14.67
N ARG A 9 13.05 -0.13 -14.12
CA ARG A 9 12.82 0.55 -12.84
C ARG A 9 13.40 -0.24 -11.66
N ILE A 10 13.26 -1.57 -11.65
CA ILE A 10 13.98 -2.42 -10.68
C ILE A 10 15.49 -2.21 -10.83
N GLU A 11 16.01 -2.10 -12.05
CA GLU A 11 17.40 -1.77 -12.30
C GLU A 11 17.80 -0.41 -11.73
N GLY A 12 16.95 0.59 -11.93
CA GLY A 12 17.09 1.97 -11.45
C GLY A 12 17.20 2.11 -9.93
N ILE A 13 16.59 1.20 -9.15
CA ILE A 13 16.80 1.14 -7.69
C ILE A 13 18.29 1.03 -7.37
N GLY A 14 19.08 0.37 -8.22
CA GLY A 14 20.53 0.19 -8.04
C GLY A 14 21.41 1.31 -8.59
N HIS A 15 20.85 2.41 -9.08
CA HIS A 15 21.58 3.47 -9.79
C HIS A 15 22.51 4.29 -8.87
N GLU A 16 23.61 4.86 -9.37
CA GLU A 16 24.56 5.63 -8.52
C GLU A 16 24.01 7.01 -8.10
N ASN A 17 23.14 7.61 -8.91
CA ASN A 17 22.46 8.86 -8.57
C ASN A 17 21.30 8.63 -7.59
N PHE A 18 21.35 9.29 -6.44
CA PHE A 18 20.34 9.24 -5.37
C PHE A 18 18.90 9.51 -5.85
N ILE A 19 18.71 10.53 -6.67
CA ILE A 19 17.38 10.94 -7.15
C ILE A 19 16.78 9.81 -8.01
N VAL A 20 17.58 9.22 -8.89
CA VAL A 20 17.13 8.12 -9.76
C VAL A 20 16.76 6.89 -8.94
N ARG A 21 17.56 6.53 -7.93
CA ARG A 21 17.24 5.42 -7.02
C ARG A 21 15.93 5.64 -6.28
N SER A 22 15.77 6.83 -5.68
CA SER A 22 14.61 7.18 -4.85
C SER A 22 13.32 7.15 -5.66
N ALA A 23 13.31 7.79 -6.82
CA ALA A 23 12.13 7.83 -7.66
C ALA A 23 11.84 6.44 -8.32
N ALA A 24 12.87 5.66 -8.66
CA ALA A 24 12.68 4.28 -9.12
C ALA A 24 12.07 3.39 -8.03
N LEU A 25 12.53 3.52 -6.78
CA LEU A 25 11.94 2.84 -5.64
C LEU A 25 10.48 3.28 -5.43
N GLY A 26 10.20 4.58 -5.46
CA GLY A 26 8.84 5.11 -5.34
C GLY A 26 7.88 4.61 -6.42
N ALA A 27 8.35 4.50 -7.66
CA ALA A 27 7.57 3.95 -8.77
C ALA A 27 7.26 2.46 -8.58
N ILE A 28 8.25 1.67 -8.17
CA ILE A 28 8.14 0.21 -7.94
C ILE A 28 7.31 -0.10 -6.69
N ALA A 29 7.52 0.61 -5.59
CA ALA A 29 6.85 0.40 -4.32
C ALA A 29 5.34 0.68 -4.38
N GLY A 30 4.88 1.46 -5.37
CA GLY A 30 3.47 1.71 -5.63
C GLY A 30 2.79 0.65 -6.51
N GLU A 31 3.52 -0.36 -7.00
CA GLU A 31 2.96 -1.38 -7.87
C GLU A 31 2.23 -2.48 -7.08
N ARG A 32 1.22 -3.10 -7.68
CA ARG A 32 0.59 -4.30 -7.09
C ARG A 32 1.59 -5.44 -6.92
N GLU A 33 2.50 -5.62 -7.89
CA GLU A 33 3.49 -6.71 -7.90
C GLU A 33 4.91 -6.15 -8.13
N PRO A 34 5.54 -5.52 -7.12
CA PRO A 34 6.85 -4.86 -7.27
C PRO A 34 8.02 -5.81 -7.59
N GLY A 35 7.83 -7.12 -7.44
CA GLY A 35 8.86 -8.14 -7.64
C GLY A 35 9.86 -8.27 -6.47
N ALA A 36 10.22 -9.50 -6.11
CA ALA A 36 11.17 -9.80 -5.04
C ALA A 36 12.57 -9.19 -5.25
N ALA A 37 12.97 -8.99 -6.51
CA ALA A 37 14.25 -8.39 -6.87
C ALA A 37 14.37 -6.93 -6.41
N ALA A 38 13.25 -6.19 -6.32
CA ALA A 38 13.24 -4.81 -5.86
C ALA A 38 13.70 -4.70 -4.40
N ALA A 39 13.19 -5.56 -3.51
CA ALA A 39 13.56 -5.60 -2.11
C ALA A 39 15.06 -5.84 -1.90
N MET A 40 15.61 -6.83 -2.60
CA MET A 40 17.04 -7.15 -2.48
C MET A 40 17.94 -6.07 -3.07
N ARG A 41 17.50 -5.37 -4.12
CA ARG A 41 18.22 -4.20 -4.64
C ARG A 41 18.18 -3.04 -3.64
N ALA A 42 17.03 -2.77 -3.03
CA ALA A 42 16.91 -1.72 -2.02
C ALA A 42 17.83 -1.99 -0.82
N ILE A 43 17.85 -3.23 -0.31
CA ILE A 43 18.78 -3.66 0.74
C ILE A 43 20.23 -3.36 0.37
N ARG A 44 20.69 -3.77 -0.81
CA ARG A 44 22.09 -3.54 -1.25
C ARG A 44 22.45 -2.05 -1.30
N GLN A 45 21.51 -1.17 -1.65
CA GLN A 45 21.77 0.27 -1.64
C GLN A 45 21.84 0.82 -0.21
N ILE A 46 21.01 0.33 0.70
CA ILE A 46 21.08 0.69 2.12
C ILE A 46 22.41 0.23 2.73
N GLU A 47 22.88 -0.98 2.40
CA GLU A 47 24.19 -1.48 2.86
C GLU A 47 25.36 -0.64 2.30
N LYS A 48 25.26 -0.23 1.02
CA LYS A 48 26.32 0.52 0.34
C LYS A 48 26.40 1.98 0.76
N HIS A 49 25.25 2.65 0.87
CA HIS A 49 25.17 4.10 1.08
C HIS A 49 24.77 4.49 2.50
N GLY A 50 24.27 3.54 3.31
CA GLY A 50 23.56 3.87 4.54
C GLY A 50 22.12 4.29 4.25
N TRP A 51 21.24 4.16 5.25
CA TRP A 51 19.80 4.36 5.05
C TRP A 51 19.44 5.79 4.61
N ARG A 52 20.12 6.81 5.18
CA ARG A 52 19.85 8.23 4.89
C ARG A 52 20.19 8.64 3.47
N ASP A 53 21.22 8.00 2.90
CA ASP A 53 21.75 8.35 1.58
C ASP A 53 21.34 7.34 0.50
N ALA A 54 20.65 6.26 0.88
CA ALA A 54 20.13 5.27 -0.06
C ALA A 54 18.88 5.79 -0.79
N PHE A 55 17.91 6.33 -0.05
CA PHE A 55 16.61 6.79 -0.54
C PHE A 55 16.11 7.99 0.24
N GLU A 56 15.29 8.82 -0.40
CA GLU A 56 14.69 10.02 0.22
C GLU A 56 13.62 9.66 1.25
N PHE A 57 12.79 8.67 0.94
CA PHE A 57 11.68 8.23 1.78
C PHE A 57 11.85 6.76 2.17
N PRO A 58 12.42 6.46 3.34
CA PRO A 58 12.63 5.08 3.79
C PRO A 58 11.31 4.31 3.92
N SER A 59 10.21 5.01 4.16
CA SER A 59 8.86 4.45 4.22
C SER A 59 8.47 3.68 2.94
N GLN A 60 9.08 3.98 1.79
CA GLN A 60 8.80 3.26 0.54
C GLN A 60 9.16 1.77 0.61
N ILE A 61 10.16 1.40 1.44
CA ILE A 61 10.58 -0.01 1.54
C ILE A 61 9.48 -0.92 2.10
N ARG A 62 8.58 -0.38 2.92
CA ARG A 62 7.51 -1.14 3.61
C ARG A 62 6.47 -1.73 2.66
N ASN A 63 6.51 -1.34 1.38
CA ASN A 63 5.62 -1.80 0.33
C ASN A 63 6.31 -2.79 -0.61
N LEU A 64 7.62 -3.04 -0.44
CA LEU A 64 8.32 -4.05 -1.23
C LEU A 64 7.98 -5.46 -0.72
N PRO A 65 7.87 -6.45 -1.62
CA PRO A 65 7.63 -7.82 -1.23
C PRO A 65 8.82 -8.39 -0.45
N HIS A 66 8.53 -9.27 0.51
CA HIS A 66 9.58 -9.99 1.21
C HIS A 66 10.16 -11.15 0.38
N THR A 67 11.39 -11.52 0.72
CA THR A 67 11.97 -12.83 0.49
C THR A 67 12.43 -13.38 1.85
N ALA A 68 12.69 -14.70 1.94
CA ALA A 68 13.29 -15.25 3.17
C ALA A 68 14.61 -14.54 3.54
N GLU A 69 15.39 -14.16 2.53
CA GLU A 69 16.65 -13.41 2.71
C GLU A 69 16.39 -11.98 3.23
N SER A 70 15.41 -11.25 2.68
CA SER A 70 15.10 -9.89 3.15
C SER A 70 14.54 -9.88 4.57
N VAL A 71 13.77 -10.90 4.95
CA VAL A 71 13.26 -11.09 6.32
C VAL A 71 14.40 -11.35 7.30
N LYS A 72 15.35 -12.22 6.93
CA LYS A 72 16.54 -12.44 7.76
C LYS A 72 17.36 -11.17 7.88
N TRP A 73 17.60 -10.47 6.77
CA TRP A 73 18.37 -9.22 6.75
C TRP A 73 17.76 -8.16 7.67
N VAL A 74 16.44 -7.92 7.56
CA VAL A 74 15.79 -6.89 8.38
C VAL A 74 15.75 -7.32 9.86
N ALA A 75 15.61 -8.62 10.16
CA ALA A 75 15.73 -9.10 11.53
C ALA A 75 17.14 -8.87 12.10
N ASP A 76 18.19 -9.16 11.33
CA ASP A 76 19.58 -8.90 11.71
C ASP A 76 19.79 -7.39 11.97
N TRP A 77 19.30 -6.55 11.06
CA TRP A 77 19.35 -5.09 11.17
C TRP A 77 18.63 -4.60 12.44
N LEU A 78 17.40 -5.04 12.69
CA LEU A 78 16.62 -4.60 13.85
C LEU A 78 17.20 -5.06 15.19
N VAL A 79 18.04 -6.11 15.20
CA VAL A 79 18.79 -6.54 16.39
C VAL A 79 20.03 -5.69 16.61
N GLU A 80 20.72 -5.28 15.55
CA GLU A 80 21.92 -4.46 15.62
C GLU A 80 21.62 -3.00 16.03
N PHE A 81 20.53 -2.44 15.54
CA PHE A 81 20.15 -1.05 15.78
C PHE A 81 19.11 -0.95 16.91
N ALA A 82 19.57 -0.46 18.07
CA ALA A 82 18.73 -0.29 19.27
C ALA A 82 17.48 0.59 18.99
N PRO A 83 16.33 0.30 19.65
CA PRO A 83 15.08 1.05 19.52
C PRO A 83 15.27 2.57 19.66
N THR A 84 15.06 3.30 18.56
CA THR A 84 14.84 4.75 18.59
C THR A 84 13.34 5.06 18.57
N THR A 85 12.94 6.21 19.09
CA THR A 85 11.52 6.60 19.27
C THR A 85 10.95 7.50 18.17
N GLY A 86 11.75 7.86 17.16
CA GLY A 86 11.34 8.76 16.07
C GLY A 86 10.51 8.05 14.98
N GLN A 87 9.48 8.73 14.45
CA GLN A 87 8.65 8.20 13.35
C GLN A 87 9.40 8.16 12.01
N GLU A 88 10.36 9.05 11.79
CA GLU A 88 11.20 9.09 10.59
C GLU A 88 12.42 8.17 10.69
N GLU A 89 12.55 7.45 11.81
CA GLU A 89 13.66 6.54 12.00
C GLU A 89 13.43 5.27 11.17
N PRO A 90 14.45 4.77 10.45
CA PRO A 90 14.35 3.62 9.55
C PRO A 90 13.82 2.38 10.28
N GLN A 91 14.08 2.29 11.58
CA GLN A 91 13.59 1.22 12.43
C GLN A 91 12.07 1.13 12.46
N HIS A 92 11.34 2.25 12.45
CA HIS A 92 9.88 2.21 12.39
C HIS A 92 9.41 1.54 11.09
N HIS A 93 9.95 1.99 9.95
CA HIS A 93 9.59 1.45 8.64
C HIS A 93 10.05 0.00 8.43
N PHE A 94 11.23 -0.37 8.93
CA PHE A 94 11.72 -1.75 8.89
C PHE A 94 10.95 -2.68 9.81
N ASN A 95 10.48 -2.20 10.97
CA ASN A 95 9.56 -2.97 11.81
C ASN A 95 8.23 -3.18 11.10
N GLU A 96 7.63 -2.13 10.52
CA GLU A 96 6.39 -2.27 9.73
C GLU A 96 6.58 -3.23 8.56
N TRP A 97 7.71 -3.13 7.85
CA TRP A 97 8.04 -4.03 6.76
C TRP A 97 8.14 -5.47 7.27
N PHE A 98 9.03 -5.76 8.22
CA PHE A 98 9.22 -7.08 8.83
C PHE A 98 7.88 -7.70 9.27
N CYS A 99 7.00 -6.92 9.90
CA CYS A 99 5.71 -7.40 10.38
C CYS A 99 4.70 -7.73 9.28
N LYS A 100 4.98 -7.46 8.00
CA LYS A 100 4.19 -7.90 6.83
C LYS A 100 4.73 -9.19 6.19
N ALA A 101 5.88 -9.69 6.63
CA ALA A 101 6.48 -10.90 6.08
C ALA A 101 5.56 -12.13 6.25
N PRO A 102 5.61 -13.10 5.33
CA PRO A 102 4.97 -14.41 5.52
C PRO A 102 5.36 -15.05 6.86
N VAL A 103 4.37 -15.65 7.53
CA VAL A 103 4.53 -16.26 8.86
C VAL A 103 5.64 -17.30 8.88
N GLU A 104 5.77 -18.10 7.82
CA GLU A 104 6.80 -19.12 7.66
C GLU A 104 8.23 -18.54 7.64
N TRP A 105 8.41 -17.27 7.28
CA TRP A 105 9.70 -16.59 7.28
C TRP A 105 9.95 -15.83 8.59
N LEU A 106 8.89 -15.46 9.30
CA LEU A 106 8.97 -14.83 10.63
C LEU A 106 9.34 -15.82 11.71
N LEU A 107 8.78 -17.04 11.67
CA LEU A 107 8.97 -18.06 12.71
C LEU A 107 10.45 -18.32 13.06
N PRO A 108 11.38 -18.49 12.10
CA PRO A 108 12.79 -18.73 12.42
C PRO A 108 13.52 -17.52 13.03
N GLN A 109 12.97 -16.31 12.89
CA GLN A 109 13.61 -15.08 13.37
C GLN A 109 13.10 -14.63 14.74
N ILE A 110 11.94 -15.14 15.20
CA ILE A 110 11.28 -14.53 16.34
C ILE A 110 12.05 -14.70 17.65
N ASP A 111 12.67 -15.85 17.91
CA ASP A 111 13.41 -16.07 19.17
C ASP A 111 14.54 -15.05 19.33
N ARG A 112 15.30 -14.81 18.26
CA ARG A 112 16.38 -13.81 18.21
C ARG A 112 15.85 -12.41 18.48
N PHE A 113 14.69 -12.09 17.92
CA PHE A 113 14.08 -10.76 18.04
C PHE A 113 13.45 -10.53 19.41
N VAL A 114 12.81 -11.56 19.99
CA VAL A 114 12.25 -11.57 21.35
C VAL A 114 13.32 -11.30 22.39
N GLU A 115 14.49 -11.94 22.26
CA GLU A 115 15.60 -11.80 23.22
C GLU A 115 16.11 -10.36 23.26
N THR A 116 16.36 -9.75 22.10
CA THR A 116 16.79 -8.35 22.00
C THR A 116 15.76 -7.40 22.62
N LEU A 117 14.47 -7.58 22.31
CA LEU A 117 13.42 -6.70 22.83
C LEU A 117 13.18 -6.88 24.35
N LYS A 118 13.32 -8.08 24.89
CA LYS A 118 13.24 -8.33 26.34
C LYS A 118 14.36 -7.62 27.11
N ALA A 119 15.54 -7.49 26.52
CA ALA A 119 16.70 -6.87 27.15
C ALA A 119 16.61 -5.34 27.19
N GLU A 120 16.02 -4.71 26.18
CA GLU A 120 16.10 -3.26 25.99
C GLU A 120 14.83 -2.48 26.34
N LEU A 121 13.70 -3.15 26.61
CA LEU A 121 12.42 -2.48 26.73
C LEU A 121 11.75 -2.72 28.10
N PRO A 122 11.28 -1.65 28.80
CA PRO A 122 10.55 -1.81 30.04
C PRO A 122 9.29 -2.65 29.82
N PRO A 123 8.84 -3.44 30.81
CA PRO A 123 7.70 -4.33 30.69
C PRO A 123 6.47 -3.56 30.18
N LEU A 124 5.74 -4.18 29.25
CA LEU A 124 4.47 -3.67 28.72
C LEU A 124 3.42 -3.66 29.83
N THR A 125 3.38 -2.61 30.64
CA THR A 125 2.32 -2.42 31.64
C THR A 125 1.09 -1.81 30.97
N GLY A 126 0.06 -2.63 30.77
CA GLY A 126 -1.39 -2.34 30.76
C GLY A 126 -2.02 -1.28 29.83
N SER A 127 -1.31 -0.24 29.38
CA SER A 127 -1.94 1.00 28.84
C SER A 127 -1.47 1.39 27.43
N ILE A 128 -0.42 0.75 26.89
CA ILE A 128 0.14 1.15 25.59
C ILE A 128 -0.74 0.70 24.40
N ARG A 129 -1.67 -0.24 24.60
CA ARG A 129 -2.56 -0.72 23.52
C ARG A 129 -3.58 0.32 23.06
N SER A 130 -3.86 1.38 23.82
CA SER A 130 -4.95 2.33 23.53
C SER A 130 -4.52 3.72 23.07
N ASN A 131 -3.22 3.98 22.87
CA ASN A 131 -2.75 5.31 22.47
C ASN A 131 -2.30 5.34 20.99
N PRO A 132 -3.04 6.02 20.09
CA PRO A 132 -2.69 6.13 18.68
C PRO A 132 -1.45 7.01 18.43
N VAL A 133 -0.94 7.80 19.38
CA VAL A 133 0.29 8.61 19.16
C VAL A 133 1.58 7.74 19.17
N VAL A 134 1.45 6.43 19.35
CA VAL A 134 2.56 5.50 19.60
C VAL A 134 2.92 4.65 18.36
N PHE A 135 2.52 5.07 17.16
CA PHE A 135 2.81 4.32 15.91
C PHE A 135 4.31 4.14 15.62
N SER A 136 5.21 4.97 16.17
CA SER A 136 6.66 4.78 16.08
C SER A 136 7.22 3.70 17.00
N ASN A 137 6.43 3.12 17.92
CA ASN A 137 6.97 2.25 18.96
C ASN A 137 7.24 0.85 18.42
N PRO A 138 8.50 0.37 18.42
CA PRO A 138 8.84 -0.99 18.02
C PRO A 138 8.04 -2.07 18.75
N LYS A 139 7.59 -1.81 20.00
CA LYS A 139 6.73 -2.72 20.77
C LYS A 139 5.40 -3.02 20.09
N ILE A 140 4.81 -2.02 19.43
CA ILE A 140 3.48 -2.15 18.81
C ILE A 140 3.57 -2.99 17.54
N SER A 141 4.60 -2.78 16.73
CA SER A 141 4.89 -3.64 15.57
C SER A 141 5.24 -5.07 16.01
N PHE A 142 6.06 -5.23 17.04
CA PHE A 142 6.38 -6.56 17.57
C PHE A 142 5.16 -7.31 18.11
N ALA A 143 4.31 -6.64 18.89
CA ALA A 143 3.06 -7.23 19.36
C ALA A 143 2.20 -7.71 18.19
N HIS A 144 2.17 -6.96 17.09
CA HIS A 144 1.48 -7.36 15.87
C HIS A 144 2.11 -8.62 15.22
N ALA A 145 3.44 -8.71 15.13
CA ALA A 145 4.10 -9.93 14.64
C ALA A 145 3.81 -11.15 15.52
N VAL A 146 3.82 -10.99 16.85
CA VAL A 146 3.45 -12.07 17.80
C VAL A 146 2.00 -12.49 17.59
N ASP A 147 1.06 -11.52 17.53
CA ASP A 147 -0.35 -11.80 17.29
C ASP A 147 -0.54 -12.57 15.97
N ARG A 148 0.20 -12.24 14.91
CA ARG A 148 0.19 -12.97 13.62
C ARG A 148 0.63 -14.42 13.76
N LEU A 149 1.71 -14.67 14.49
CA LEU A 149 2.17 -16.04 14.73
C LEU A 149 1.20 -16.85 15.60
N GLU A 150 0.65 -16.24 16.65
CA GLU A 150 -0.36 -16.90 17.49
C GLU A 150 -1.61 -17.24 16.69
N ALA A 151 -2.11 -16.30 15.88
CA ALA A 151 -3.28 -16.51 15.03
C ALA A 151 -3.06 -17.62 14.00
N ALA A 152 -1.86 -17.71 13.42
CA ALA A 152 -1.48 -18.78 12.51
C ALA A 152 -1.55 -20.18 13.16
N MET A 153 -1.45 -20.28 14.49
CA MET A 153 -1.56 -21.53 15.26
C MET A 153 -2.98 -21.87 15.74
N TRP A 154 -3.95 -20.96 15.66
CA TRP A 154 -5.31 -21.22 16.16
C TRP A 154 -6.10 -22.19 15.27
N SER A 155 -7.27 -22.68 15.64
CA SER A 155 -8.16 -23.38 14.68
C SER A 155 -8.99 -22.35 13.90
N GLY A 156 -9.54 -22.74 12.74
CA GLY A 156 -10.47 -21.90 11.99
C GLY A 156 -11.69 -21.46 12.79
N GLU A 157 -12.27 -22.40 13.53
CA GLU A 157 -13.37 -22.14 14.47
C GLU A 157 -12.98 -21.11 15.54
N LYS A 158 -11.79 -21.23 16.13
CA LYS A 158 -11.30 -20.27 17.12
C LYS A 158 -11.08 -18.88 16.51
N LEU A 159 -10.56 -18.80 15.30
CA LEU A 159 -10.40 -17.52 14.58
C LEU A 159 -11.75 -16.86 14.33
N ARG A 160 -12.74 -17.60 13.79
CA ARG A 160 -14.10 -17.09 13.58
C ARG A 160 -14.74 -16.61 14.87
N GLY A 161 -14.69 -17.41 15.94
CA GLY A 161 -15.25 -17.03 17.23
C GLY A 161 -14.63 -15.74 17.78
N LYS A 162 -13.30 -15.59 17.65
CA LYS A 162 -12.61 -14.35 18.04
C LYS A 162 -13.00 -13.16 17.16
N LEU A 163 -13.11 -13.36 15.84
CA LEU A 163 -13.52 -12.31 14.91
C LEU A 163 -14.92 -11.79 15.27
N GLU A 164 -15.89 -12.68 15.49
CA GLU A 164 -17.26 -12.29 15.88
C GLU A 164 -17.28 -11.51 17.20
N THR A 165 -16.59 -11.98 18.24
CA THR A 165 -16.47 -11.23 19.51
C THR A 165 -15.84 -9.85 19.31
N MET A 166 -14.88 -9.73 18.39
CA MET A 166 -14.25 -8.45 18.12
C MET A 166 -15.15 -7.50 17.34
N LEU A 167 -15.89 -8.01 16.35
CA LEU A 167 -16.89 -7.25 15.62
C LEU A 167 -17.96 -6.67 16.54
N GLU A 168 -18.44 -7.46 17.50
CA GLU A 168 -19.37 -7.00 18.55
C GLU A 168 -18.76 -5.89 19.42
N ARG A 169 -17.49 -6.04 19.83
CA ARG A 169 -16.78 -5.02 20.61
C ARG A 169 -16.57 -3.73 19.83
N CYS A 170 -16.18 -3.82 18.56
CA CYS A 170 -16.00 -2.65 17.71
C CYS A 170 -17.31 -1.91 17.51
N ALA A 171 -18.41 -2.63 17.24
CA ALA A 171 -19.73 -2.04 17.10
C ALA A 171 -20.24 -1.35 18.36
N ALA A 172 -19.81 -1.80 19.55
CA ALA A 172 -20.16 -1.19 20.83
C ALA A 172 -19.18 -0.09 21.28
N ALA A 173 -18.09 0.15 20.54
CA ALA A 173 -17.07 1.11 20.94
C ALA A 173 -17.55 2.56 20.72
N PRO A 174 -17.32 3.48 21.69
CA PRO A 174 -17.71 4.88 21.54
C PRO A 174 -16.80 5.66 20.58
N GLU A 175 -15.60 5.13 20.30
CA GLU A 175 -14.56 5.72 19.45
C GLU A 175 -13.98 4.64 18.54
N PHE A 176 -13.20 5.04 17.53
CA PHE A 176 -12.58 4.09 16.60
C PHE A 176 -11.60 3.15 17.35
N PRO A 177 -11.86 1.83 17.36
CA PRO A 177 -11.13 0.87 18.20
C PRO A 177 -9.86 0.39 17.48
N HIS A 178 -8.84 1.25 17.38
CA HIS A 178 -7.60 1.00 16.62
C HIS A 178 -6.93 -0.34 16.96
N ALA A 179 -6.91 -0.73 18.25
CA ALA A 179 -6.29 -1.96 18.70
C ALA A 179 -7.05 -3.19 18.21
N GLU A 180 -8.38 -3.16 18.33
CA GLU A 180 -9.25 -4.21 17.85
C GLU A 180 -9.19 -4.33 16.32
N VAL A 181 -9.21 -3.22 15.58
CA VAL A 181 -9.08 -3.26 14.11
C VAL A 181 -7.78 -3.94 13.68
N ARG A 182 -6.67 -3.67 14.38
CA ARG A 182 -5.39 -4.33 14.12
C ARG A 182 -5.43 -5.83 14.39
N THR A 183 -5.99 -6.25 15.53
CA THR A 183 -6.12 -7.69 15.81
C THR A 183 -7.11 -8.36 14.84
N MET A 184 -8.10 -7.62 14.33
CA MET A 184 -9.05 -8.11 13.33
C MET A 184 -8.33 -8.38 12.01
N GLU A 185 -7.47 -7.46 11.59
CA GLU A 185 -6.60 -7.61 10.41
C GLU A 185 -5.78 -8.91 10.47
N VAL A 186 -5.15 -9.20 11.63
CA VAL A 186 -4.42 -10.44 11.88
C VAL A 186 -5.29 -11.69 11.75
N ILE A 187 -6.49 -11.66 12.33
CA ILE A 187 -7.41 -12.80 12.27
C ILE A 187 -7.90 -13.02 10.84
N CYS A 188 -8.25 -11.95 10.12
CA CYS A 188 -8.68 -12.00 8.72
C CYS A 188 -7.58 -12.56 7.81
N GLU A 189 -6.33 -12.15 8.02
CA GLU A 189 -5.18 -12.72 7.32
C GLU A 189 -5.05 -14.22 7.56
N ALA A 190 -5.10 -14.66 8.83
CA ALA A 190 -4.97 -16.08 9.17
C ALA A 190 -6.13 -16.93 8.62
N LEU A 191 -7.36 -16.40 8.61
CA LEU A 191 -8.52 -17.04 7.98
C LEU A 191 -8.32 -17.17 6.47
N ALA A 192 -7.84 -16.11 5.80
CA ALA A 192 -7.57 -16.12 4.37
C ALA A 192 -6.49 -17.13 3.99
N ALA A 193 -5.39 -17.20 4.74
CA ALA A 193 -4.28 -18.13 4.52
C ALA A 193 -4.72 -19.61 4.57
N ARG A 194 -5.78 -19.92 5.33
CA ARG A 194 -6.33 -21.29 5.44
C ARG A 194 -7.33 -21.65 4.35
N GLY A 195 -7.69 -20.71 3.49
CA GLY A 195 -8.73 -20.92 2.49
C GLY A 195 -10.12 -21.09 3.11
N GLU A 196 -10.32 -20.68 4.36
CA GLU A 196 -11.63 -20.69 5.03
C GLU A 196 -12.57 -19.58 4.51
N CYS A 197 -12.14 -18.90 3.45
CA CYS A 197 -12.86 -17.87 2.72
C CYS A 197 -13.44 -18.38 1.39
N ARG A 198 -13.50 -19.71 1.17
CA ARG A 198 -14.06 -20.30 -0.06
C ARG A 198 -15.59 -20.19 -0.10
N GLU A 199 -16.11 -20.18 -1.34
CA GLU A 199 -17.40 -19.67 -1.85
C GLU A 199 -18.56 -19.45 -0.87
N GLU A 200 -18.86 -20.38 0.01
CA GLU A 200 -19.99 -20.32 0.95
C GLU A 200 -19.81 -19.21 2.00
N ALA A 201 -18.60 -19.04 2.54
CA ALA A 201 -18.28 -17.94 3.44
C ALA A 201 -18.29 -16.60 2.68
N ARG A 202 -17.84 -16.61 1.42
CA ARG A 202 -17.72 -15.41 0.57
C ARG A 202 -19.06 -14.75 0.32
N GLY A 203 -20.13 -15.53 0.13
CA GLY A 203 -21.50 -15.02 0.03
C GLY A 203 -21.92 -14.28 1.30
N ALA A 204 -21.79 -14.91 2.46
CA ALA A 204 -22.19 -14.33 3.74
C ALA A 204 -21.43 -13.03 4.10
N TRP A 205 -20.14 -12.92 3.76
CA TRP A 205 -19.35 -11.70 3.98
C TRP A 205 -19.64 -10.60 2.95
N LEU A 206 -19.97 -10.96 1.71
CA LEU A 206 -20.32 -10.01 0.64
C LEU A 206 -21.77 -9.55 0.71
N ASP A 207 -22.67 -10.35 1.30
CA ASP A 207 -24.08 -9.99 1.52
C ASP A 207 -24.21 -8.94 2.65
N ILE A 208 -23.20 -8.80 3.50
CA ILE A 208 -23.10 -7.72 4.51
C ILE A 208 -22.78 -6.38 3.85
N ALA A 209 -22.13 -6.39 2.68
CA ALA A 209 -21.86 -5.20 1.88
C ALA A 209 -23.04 -4.82 0.95
N ASP A 210 -24.25 -5.30 1.24
CA ASP A 210 -25.46 -4.88 0.53
C ASP A 210 -26.01 -3.58 1.15
N PRO A 211 -25.82 -2.41 0.51
CA PRO A 211 -26.38 -1.15 0.98
C PRO A 211 -27.92 -1.13 0.91
N ASP A 212 -28.53 -2.07 0.18
CA ASP A 212 -29.98 -2.23 0.11
C ASP A 212 -30.52 -3.12 1.26
N SER A 213 -29.64 -3.66 2.12
CA SER A 213 -30.10 -4.31 3.35
C SER A 213 -30.74 -3.26 4.26
N GLU A 214 -31.89 -3.58 4.87
CA GLU A 214 -32.67 -2.68 5.75
C GLU A 214 -31.91 -2.23 7.03
N ARG A 215 -30.60 -2.47 7.11
CA ARG A 215 -29.75 -2.04 8.22
C ARG A 215 -29.57 -0.53 8.14
N GLU A 216 -29.74 0.16 9.27
CA GLU A 216 -29.52 1.60 9.36
C GLU A 216 -28.10 1.94 8.90
N ILE A 217 -28.01 2.56 7.72
CA ILE A 217 -26.83 3.23 7.19
C ILE A 217 -26.50 4.36 8.16
N GLY A 218 -25.52 4.12 9.04
CA GLY A 218 -25.16 5.05 10.13
C GLY A 218 -24.34 4.42 11.26
N VAL A 219 -24.30 3.09 11.36
CA VAL A 219 -23.42 2.38 12.31
C VAL A 219 -22.09 2.02 11.61
N PRO A 220 -20.93 2.20 12.26
CA PRO A 220 -19.66 1.70 11.77
C PRO A 220 -19.74 0.21 11.37
N ASP A 221 -19.73 -0.07 10.07
CA ASP A 221 -19.83 -1.44 9.57
C ASP A 221 -18.48 -2.14 9.58
N TYR A 222 -18.02 -2.49 10.78
CA TYR A 222 -16.79 -3.27 10.97
C TYR A 222 -16.87 -4.65 10.29
N ARG A 223 -18.07 -5.17 10.02
CA ARG A 223 -18.24 -6.45 9.31
C ARG A 223 -17.91 -6.28 7.83
N ALA A 224 -18.32 -5.19 7.20
CA ALA A 224 -17.88 -4.83 5.84
C ALA A 224 -16.35 -4.67 5.80
N GLY A 225 -15.75 -4.00 6.79
CA GLY A 225 -14.30 -3.89 6.92
C GLY A 225 -13.59 -5.25 7.02
N ALA A 226 -14.09 -6.17 7.85
CA ALA A 226 -13.55 -7.52 7.95
C ALA A 226 -13.68 -8.31 6.63
N ALA A 227 -14.80 -8.16 5.93
CA ALA A 227 -15.00 -8.76 4.61
C ALA A 227 -13.98 -8.25 3.58
N LEU A 228 -13.72 -6.94 3.54
CA LEU A 228 -12.72 -6.34 2.66
C LEU A 228 -11.30 -6.80 3.01
N MET A 229 -10.95 -6.91 4.30
CA MET A 229 -9.67 -7.47 4.73
C MET A 229 -9.49 -8.92 4.26
N ILE A 230 -10.52 -9.75 4.41
CA ILE A 230 -10.52 -11.14 3.91
C ILE A 230 -10.29 -11.18 2.40
N LEU A 231 -10.98 -10.32 1.63
CA LEU A 231 -10.80 -10.23 0.18
C LEU A 231 -9.36 -9.83 -0.18
N ARG A 232 -8.82 -8.82 0.53
CA ARG A 232 -7.45 -8.33 0.38
C ARG A 232 -6.43 -9.45 0.63
N TYR A 233 -6.46 -10.10 1.79
CA TYR A 233 -5.50 -11.13 2.16
C TYR A 233 -5.63 -12.41 1.33
N GLY A 234 -6.86 -12.78 1.00
CA GLY A 234 -7.12 -13.92 0.12
C GLY A 234 -6.78 -13.65 -1.35
N LYS A 235 -6.44 -12.40 -1.72
CA LYS A 235 -6.29 -11.92 -3.11
C LYS A 235 -7.49 -12.32 -3.97
N ILE A 236 -8.67 -12.19 -3.38
CA ILE A 236 -9.93 -12.66 -3.96
C ILE A 236 -10.51 -11.53 -4.80
N ARG A 237 -10.77 -11.76 -6.10
CA ARG A 237 -11.40 -10.75 -6.96
C ARG A 237 -12.74 -10.29 -6.37
N PRO A 238 -12.92 -9.01 -6.03
CA PRO A 238 -14.20 -8.55 -5.51
C PRO A 238 -15.22 -8.35 -6.65
N PRO A 239 -16.53 -8.47 -6.38
CA PRO A 239 -17.56 -7.93 -7.26
C PRO A 239 -17.51 -6.38 -7.20
N VAL A 240 -16.77 -5.77 -8.13
CA VAL A 240 -16.43 -4.33 -8.12
C VAL A 240 -17.64 -3.43 -7.92
N GLU A 241 -18.74 -3.70 -8.63
CA GLU A 241 -19.99 -2.94 -8.49
C GLU A 241 -20.52 -2.89 -7.06
N ARG A 242 -20.43 -4.00 -6.31
CA ARG A 242 -20.93 -4.05 -4.93
C ARG A 242 -20.02 -3.29 -3.99
N ILE A 243 -18.71 -3.53 -4.07
CA ILE A 243 -17.78 -2.92 -3.11
C ILE A 243 -17.60 -1.41 -3.34
N VAL A 244 -17.77 -0.91 -4.57
CA VAL A 244 -17.74 0.53 -4.85
C VAL A 244 -18.93 1.25 -4.21
N ARG A 245 -20.08 0.58 -4.01
CA ARG A 245 -21.19 1.18 -3.26
C ARG A 245 -20.85 1.47 -1.80
N LEU A 246 -19.85 0.79 -1.21
CA LEU A 246 -19.42 1.04 0.17
C LEU A 246 -18.87 2.46 0.38
N PHE A 247 -18.43 3.15 -0.68
CA PHE A 247 -18.06 4.56 -0.58
C PHE A 247 -19.24 5.45 -0.17
N GLN A 248 -20.50 5.02 -0.31
CA GLN A 248 -21.67 5.76 0.18
C GLN A 248 -21.67 5.93 1.71
N LEU A 249 -20.90 5.10 2.44
CA LEU A 249 -20.75 5.20 3.89
C LEU A 249 -19.80 6.34 4.31
N ASP A 250 -19.03 6.91 3.36
CA ASP A 250 -18.09 8.01 3.56
C ASP A 250 -17.24 7.88 4.84
N TRP A 251 -16.53 6.76 4.93
CA TRP A 251 -15.69 6.43 6.07
C TRP A 251 -14.28 6.10 5.61
N ASP A 252 -13.33 6.99 5.89
CA ASP A 252 -11.93 6.91 5.41
C ASP A 252 -11.29 5.53 5.59
N TRP A 253 -11.45 4.91 6.76
CA TRP A 253 -10.93 3.56 7.01
C TRP A 253 -11.52 2.52 6.06
N LEU A 254 -12.82 2.59 5.78
CA LEU A 254 -13.47 1.68 4.85
C LEU A 254 -13.08 1.99 3.40
N ASN A 255 -12.96 3.27 3.06
CA ASN A 255 -12.55 3.73 1.72
C ASN A 255 -11.16 3.19 1.34
N GLU A 256 -10.20 3.23 2.28
CA GLU A 256 -8.87 2.63 2.12
C GLU A 256 -8.95 1.10 1.93
N LEU A 257 -9.78 0.42 2.72
CA LEU A 257 -9.97 -1.02 2.61
C LEU A 257 -10.62 -1.43 1.28
N VAL A 258 -11.54 -0.62 0.74
CA VAL A 258 -12.14 -0.85 -0.58
C VAL A 258 -11.06 -0.80 -1.66
N GLU A 259 -10.24 0.24 -1.67
CA GLU A 259 -9.11 0.37 -2.60
C GLU A 259 -8.16 -0.85 -2.49
N ASP A 260 -7.74 -1.19 -1.27
CA ASP A 260 -6.81 -2.29 -1.04
C ASP A 260 -7.37 -3.64 -1.49
N ALA A 261 -8.65 -3.92 -1.20
CA ALA A 261 -9.30 -5.15 -1.64
C ALA A 261 -9.40 -5.23 -3.17
N ILE A 262 -9.72 -4.11 -3.83
CA ILE A 262 -9.72 -3.99 -5.30
C ILE A 262 -8.34 -4.30 -5.88
N VAL A 263 -7.30 -3.68 -5.34
CA VAL A 263 -5.93 -3.83 -5.85
C VAL A 263 -5.42 -5.24 -5.62
N ALA A 264 -5.61 -5.80 -4.43
CA ALA A 264 -5.10 -7.12 -4.08
C ALA A 264 -5.70 -8.23 -4.95
N GLY A 265 -7.03 -8.25 -5.10
CA GLY A 265 -7.76 -9.22 -5.91
C GLY A 265 -7.91 -8.85 -7.39
N GLY A 266 -7.41 -7.68 -7.80
CA GLY A 266 -7.69 -7.10 -9.11
C GLY A 266 -7.12 -7.91 -10.28
N ASN A 267 -7.78 -7.82 -11.42
CA ASN A 267 -7.27 -8.31 -12.69
C ASN A 267 -7.72 -7.36 -13.83
N ARG A 268 -7.48 -7.75 -15.08
CA ARG A 268 -7.91 -6.94 -16.25
C ARG A 268 -9.41 -6.66 -16.24
N ASP A 269 -10.24 -7.60 -15.80
CA ASP A 269 -11.68 -7.40 -15.75
C ASP A 269 -12.06 -6.46 -14.61
N THR A 270 -11.42 -6.56 -13.43
CA THR A 270 -11.56 -5.56 -12.36
C THR A 270 -11.26 -4.15 -12.87
N LEU A 271 -10.17 -3.98 -13.62
CA LEU A 271 -9.81 -2.66 -14.18
C LEU A 271 -10.87 -2.17 -15.17
N ARG A 272 -11.41 -3.05 -16.02
CA ARG A 272 -12.51 -2.72 -16.95
C ARG A 272 -13.77 -2.31 -16.20
N ASP A 273 -14.12 -3.02 -15.13
CA ASP A 273 -15.28 -2.70 -14.28
C ASP A 273 -15.10 -1.32 -13.62
N LEU A 274 -13.91 -1.03 -13.08
CA LEU A 274 -13.59 0.28 -12.50
C LEU A 274 -13.71 1.41 -13.50
N LEU A 275 -13.10 1.27 -14.69
CA LEU A 275 -13.14 2.30 -15.73
C LEU A 275 -14.57 2.64 -16.15
N ARG A 276 -15.47 1.65 -16.19
CA ARG A 276 -16.88 1.86 -16.48
C ARG A 276 -17.62 2.58 -15.36
N LEU A 277 -17.34 2.24 -14.10
CA LEU A 277 -18.07 2.76 -12.95
C LEU A 277 -17.57 4.13 -12.49
N PHE A 278 -16.29 4.43 -12.71
CA PHE A 278 -15.57 5.59 -12.18
C PHE A 278 -16.25 6.95 -12.49
N PRO A 279 -16.72 7.23 -13.73
CA PRO A 279 -17.29 8.55 -14.05
C PRO A 279 -18.48 8.94 -13.18
N GLU A 280 -19.31 7.95 -12.79
CA GLU A 280 -20.55 8.13 -12.03
C GLU A 280 -20.35 8.14 -10.51
N GLN A 281 -19.09 8.01 -10.03
CA GLN A 281 -18.82 7.94 -8.60
C GLN A 281 -18.78 9.32 -7.93
N LEU A 282 -19.06 9.32 -6.63
CA LEU A 282 -18.88 10.48 -5.76
C LEU A 282 -17.41 10.92 -5.74
N TRP A 283 -17.17 12.21 -5.45
CA TRP A 283 -15.82 12.79 -5.47
C TRP A 283 -14.82 12.00 -4.60
N HIS A 284 -15.17 11.69 -3.34
CA HIS A 284 -14.29 10.94 -2.44
C HIS A 284 -14.05 9.51 -2.94
N ALA A 285 -15.08 8.85 -3.49
CA ALA A 285 -14.93 7.54 -4.11
C ALA A 285 -13.92 7.59 -5.27
N LYS A 286 -14.04 8.58 -6.16
CA LYS A 286 -13.08 8.80 -7.26
C LYS A 286 -11.66 9.06 -6.74
N LEU A 287 -11.52 9.82 -5.66
CA LEU A 287 -10.22 10.07 -5.03
C LEU A 287 -9.52 8.74 -4.69
N TYR A 288 -10.17 7.84 -3.95
CA TYR A 288 -9.58 6.52 -3.62
C TYR A 288 -9.45 5.60 -4.84
N LEU A 289 -10.46 5.54 -5.72
CA LEU A 289 -10.41 4.67 -6.90
C LEU A 289 -9.32 5.08 -7.90
N SER A 290 -8.97 6.37 -7.98
CA SER A 290 -7.87 6.82 -8.84
C SER A 290 -6.51 6.27 -8.41
N SER A 291 -6.29 6.05 -7.11
CA SER A 291 -5.11 5.35 -6.58
C SER A 291 -5.07 3.89 -7.02
N ALA A 292 -6.23 3.24 -7.20
CA ALA A 292 -6.27 1.88 -7.73
C ALA A 292 -5.71 1.80 -9.16
N PHE A 293 -5.88 2.83 -10.00
CA PHE A 293 -5.30 2.86 -11.36
C PHE A 293 -3.77 3.00 -11.37
N VAL A 294 -3.19 3.64 -10.36
CA VAL A 294 -1.73 3.72 -10.16
C VAL A 294 -1.16 2.32 -9.85
N ARG A 295 -1.90 1.54 -9.05
CA ARG A 295 -1.47 0.24 -8.52
C ARG A 295 -1.82 -0.92 -9.46
N LEU A 296 -2.97 -0.87 -10.15
CA LEU A 296 -3.47 -1.85 -11.10
C LEU A 296 -3.14 -1.45 -12.54
N ARG A 297 -1.97 -1.90 -13.03
CA ARG A 297 -1.52 -1.58 -14.39
C ARG A 297 -1.54 -2.82 -15.27
N PHE A 298 -2.28 -2.75 -16.36
CA PHE A 298 -2.38 -3.80 -17.37
C PHE A 298 -2.30 -3.17 -18.76
N ASP A 299 -1.43 -3.64 -19.65
CA ASP A 299 -1.27 -3.07 -21.01
C ASP A 299 -2.62 -2.96 -21.75
N GLY A 300 -2.84 -1.87 -22.48
CA GLY A 300 -4.01 -1.67 -23.34
C GLY A 300 -5.20 -0.96 -22.69
N PHE A 301 -4.98 -0.26 -21.57
CA PHE A 301 -6.00 0.56 -20.88
C PHE A 301 -5.65 2.06 -20.86
N GLU A 302 -4.55 2.45 -21.51
CA GLU A 302 -4.06 3.83 -21.53
C GLU A 302 -5.07 4.80 -22.14
N GLU A 303 -5.75 4.41 -23.22
CA GLU A 303 -6.78 5.24 -23.85
C GLU A 303 -7.93 5.56 -22.91
N ASN A 304 -8.38 4.58 -22.12
CA ASN A 304 -9.45 4.79 -21.16
C ASN A 304 -9.02 5.76 -20.05
N LEU A 305 -7.78 5.64 -19.57
CA LEU A 305 -7.26 6.56 -18.57
C LEU A 305 -7.07 7.99 -19.12
N ILE A 306 -6.66 8.13 -20.39
CA ILE A 306 -6.60 9.43 -21.07
C ILE A 306 -7.98 10.05 -21.19
N GLU A 307 -9.00 9.26 -21.55
CA GLU A 307 -10.39 9.73 -21.60
C GLU A 307 -10.90 10.18 -20.22
N LEU A 308 -10.63 9.40 -19.17
CA LEU A 308 -10.98 9.80 -17.80
C LEU A 308 -10.28 11.10 -17.39
N LEU A 309 -8.97 11.23 -17.65
CA LEU A 309 -8.21 12.45 -17.31
C LEU A 309 -8.76 13.71 -17.98
N ARG A 310 -9.22 13.59 -19.24
CA ARG A 310 -9.76 14.73 -20.01
C ARG A 310 -11.15 15.16 -19.54
N ASN A 311 -11.93 14.22 -19.01
CA ASN A 311 -13.30 14.47 -18.57
C ASN A 311 -13.40 14.73 -17.06
N GLU A 312 -12.33 14.55 -16.31
CA GLU A 312 -12.29 14.83 -14.88
C GLU A 312 -11.98 16.30 -14.61
N GLU A 313 -12.74 16.90 -13.69
CA GLU A 313 -12.63 18.33 -13.36
C GLU A 313 -11.77 18.56 -12.10
N ALA A 314 -11.77 17.61 -11.16
CA ALA A 314 -11.03 17.74 -9.91
C ALA A 314 -9.53 17.50 -10.13
N ASP A 315 -8.70 18.54 -9.90
CA ASP A 315 -7.28 18.51 -10.25
C ASP A 315 -6.49 17.43 -9.48
N GLU A 316 -6.83 17.17 -8.22
CA GLU A 316 -6.21 16.12 -7.41
C GLU A 316 -6.49 14.70 -7.95
N ILE A 317 -7.66 14.50 -8.59
CA ILE A 317 -8.01 13.25 -9.26
C ILE A 317 -7.30 13.19 -10.62
N ARG A 318 -7.27 14.30 -11.37
CA ARG A 318 -6.51 14.42 -12.63
C ARG A 318 -5.02 14.10 -12.41
N ALA A 319 -4.42 14.62 -11.34
CA ALA A 319 -3.02 14.36 -10.99
C ALA A 319 -2.75 12.87 -10.75
N ARG A 320 -3.65 12.16 -10.04
CA ARG A 320 -3.52 10.70 -9.83
C ARG A 320 -3.67 9.91 -11.14
N LEU A 321 -4.58 10.31 -12.03
CA LEU A 321 -4.76 9.72 -13.35
C LEU A 321 -3.53 9.96 -14.26
N ALA A 322 -3.01 11.18 -14.28
CA ALA A 322 -1.79 11.54 -15.01
C ALA A 322 -0.57 10.78 -14.47
N ARG A 323 -0.46 10.62 -13.15
CA ARG A 323 0.55 9.76 -12.53
C ARG A 323 0.41 8.31 -12.96
N ALA A 324 -0.80 7.76 -13.02
CA ALA A 324 -1.02 6.42 -13.53
C ALA A 324 -0.53 6.30 -14.99
N LEU A 325 -0.85 7.27 -15.85
CA LEU A 325 -0.37 7.32 -17.24
C LEU A 325 1.16 7.39 -17.35
N ALA A 326 1.83 8.24 -16.56
CA ALA A 326 3.29 8.26 -16.49
C ALA A 326 3.85 6.88 -16.12
N LEU A 327 3.22 6.20 -15.15
CA LEU A 327 3.64 4.87 -14.73
C LEU A 327 3.42 3.76 -15.78
N TYR A 328 2.47 3.92 -16.72
CA TYR A 328 2.34 3.02 -17.88
C TYR A 328 3.54 3.12 -18.83
N GLY A 329 4.11 4.32 -18.98
CA GLY A 329 5.35 4.55 -19.73
C GLY A 329 5.27 4.30 -21.24
N SER A 330 4.08 4.10 -21.80
CA SER A 330 3.87 4.11 -23.25
C SER A 330 4.07 5.53 -23.78
N ALA A 331 4.59 5.68 -25.01
CA ALA A 331 4.90 7.01 -25.56
C ALA A 331 3.70 7.97 -25.52
N LYS A 332 2.50 7.44 -25.80
CA LYS A 332 1.26 8.22 -25.74
C LYS A 332 0.87 8.61 -24.32
N ALA A 333 0.94 7.68 -23.36
CA ALA A 333 0.61 7.97 -21.96
C ALA A 333 1.59 8.96 -21.34
N VAL A 334 2.88 8.83 -21.67
CA VAL A 334 3.94 9.78 -21.28
C VAL A 334 3.63 11.17 -21.81
N ALA A 335 3.36 11.32 -23.11
CA ALA A 335 3.07 12.63 -23.71
C ALA A 335 1.86 13.33 -23.06
N VAL A 336 0.81 12.59 -22.72
CA VAL A 336 -0.37 13.15 -22.03
C VAL A 336 -0.05 13.53 -20.58
N ALA A 337 0.77 12.75 -19.88
CA ALA A 337 1.21 13.11 -18.53
C ALA A 337 2.12 14.36 -18.56
N GLU A 338 3.00 14.49 -19.56
CA GLU A 338 3.82 15.69 -19.78
C GLU A 338 2.95 16.93 -20.07
N GLU A 339 1.91 16.80 -20.90
CA GLU A 339 0.94 17.88 -21.18
C GLU A 339 0.26 18.36 -19.89
N PHE A 340 -0.24 17.43 -19.06
CA PHE A 340 -0.87 17.78 -17.77
C PHE A 340 0.09 18.48 -16.81
N VAL A 341 1.34 18.04 -16.77
CA VAL A 341 2.39 18.64 -15.95
C VAL A 341 2.71 20.06 -16.44
N ALA A 342 2.68 20.30 -17.75
CA ALA A 342 2.94 21.60 -18.36
C ALA A 342 1.80 22.62 -18.15
N GLU A 343 0.58 22.20 -17.79
CA GLU A 343 -0.55 23.11 -17.53
C GLU A 343 -0.26 24.07 -16.36
N TYR A 344 0.36 23.58 -15.28
CA TYR A 344 0.69 24.38 -14.08
C TYR A 344 2.00 23.88 -13.41
N PRO A 345 3.16 24.28 -13.94
CA PRO A 345 4.45 23.69 -13.58
C PRO A 345 4.93 23.93 -12.14
N GLU A 346 4.36 24.90 -11.45
CA GLU A 346 4.67 25.26 -10.07
C GLU A 346 3.92 24.44 -9.01
N ASP A 347 2.98 23.60 -9.42
CA ASP A 347 2.15 22.85 -8.48
C ASP A 347 2.91 21.66 -7.87
N PRO A 348 3.05 21.59 -6.54
CA PRO A 348 3.73 20.48 -5.88
C PRO A 348 3.07 19.11 -6.13
N GLU A 349 1.76 19.04 -6.41
CA GLU A 349 1.06 17.77 -6.67
C GLU A 349 1.55 17.10 -7.98
N ARG A 350 2.11 17.88 -8.90
CA ARG A 350 2.73 17.38 -10.15
C ARG A 350 4.11 16.78 -9.93
N GLY A 351 4.77 17.04 -8.79
CA GLY A 351 6.13 16.57 -8.49
C GLY A 351 6.29 15.06 -8.62
N SER A 352 5.32 14.30 -8.10
CA SER A 352 5.34 12.82 -8.18
C SER A 352 5.20 12.27 -9.61
N ILE A 353 4.63 13.05 -10.54
CA ILE A 353 4.54 12.71 -11.97
C ILE A 353 5.88 12.98 -12.65
N VAL A 354 6.47 14.15 -12.38
CA VAL A 354 7.79 14.56 -12.88
C VAL A 354 8.86 13.54 -12.47
N ASP A 355 8.85 13.07 -11.23
CA ASP A 355 9.79 12.07 -10.72
C ASP A 355 9.72 10.76 -11.52
N VAL A 356 8.51 10.28 -11.82
CA VAL A 356 8.30 9.06 -12.61
C VAL A 356 8.79 9.27 -14.05
N LEU A 357 8.40 10.37 -14.69
CA LEU A 357 8.80 10.69 -16.07
C LEU A 357 10.33 10.79 -16.20
N ARG A 358 10.98 11.47 -15.25
CA ARG A 358 12.44 11.64 -15.23
C ARG A 358 13.18 10.31 -15.07
N VAL A 359 12.71 9.46 -14.16
CA VAL A 359 13.32 8.15 -13.95
C VAL A 359 13.21 7.31 -15.22
N ASP A 360 12.03 7.31 -15.84
CA ASP A 360 11.83 6.58 -17.09
C ASP A 360 12.70 7.14 -18.23
N GLU A 361 12.85 8.47 -18.34
CA GLU A 361 13.77 9.12 -19.29
C GLU A 361 15.20 8.57 -19.13
N ILE A 362 15.73 8.63 -17.90
CA ILE A 362 17.10 8.21 -17.58
C ILE A 362 17.31 6.72 -17.84
N LEU A 363 16.38 5.88 -17.41
CA LEU A 363 16.51 4.43 -17.50
C LEU A 363 16.32 3.91 -18.92
N THR A 364 15.51 4.58 -19.74
CA THR A 364 15.23 4.15 -21.11
C THR A 364 16.07 4.89 -22.15
N GLY A 365 16.79 5.94 -21.76
CA GLY A 365 17.54 6.79 -22.67
C GLY A 365 16.65 7.54 -23.67
N ARG A 366 15.35 7.66 -23.39
CA ARG A 366 14.47 8.55 -24.15
C ARG A 366 14.95 9.97 -23.91
N ASP A 367 14.99 10.82 -24.93
CA ASP A 367 15.32 12.23 -24.79
C ASP A 367 14.05 13.03 -25.08
N THR A 368 13.41 13.54 -24.03
CA THR A 368 12.21 14.36 -24.13
C THR A 368 12.56 15.79 -23.75
N LEU A 369 12.61 16.66 -24.76
CA LEU A 369 13.07 18.05 -24.65
C LEU A 369 12.24 18.89 -23.66
N GLU A 370 10.95 18.56 -23.50
CA GLU A 370 10.02 19.23 -22.59
C GLU A 370 10.24 18.85 -21.13
N THR A 371 10.46 17.56 -20.84
CA THR A 371 10.79 17.11 -19.47
C THR A 371 12.05 17.79 -18.95
N ARG A 372 13.10 17.96 -19.77
CA ARG A 372 14.32 18.69 -19.37
C ARG A 372 14.06 20.15 -19.03
N ARG A 373 13.25 20.84 -19.82
CA ARG A 373 12.92 22.26 -19.58
C ARG A 373 12.10 22.42 -18.31
N HIS A 374 11.10 21.57 -18.13
CA HIS A 374 10.24 21.59 -16.96
C HIS A 374 11.03 21.30 -15.67
N ILE A 375 11.90 20.29 -15.70
CA ILE A 375 12.80 19.99 -14.57
C ILE A 375 13.70 21.18 -14.24
N GLN A 376 14.23 21.89 -15.25
CA GLN A 376 15.05 23.08 -15.01
C GLN A 376 14.26 24.22 -14.38
N GLU A 377 12.98 24.38 -14.73
CA GLU A 377 12.10 25.41 -14.16
C GLU A 377 11.68 25.04 -12.73
N MET A 378 11.29 23.79 -12.47
CA MET A 378 10.95 23.28 -11.15
C MET A 378 12.14 23.29 -10.17
N MET A 379 13.33 22.88 -10.63
CA MET A 379 14.55 22.96 -9.83
C MET A 379 14.95 24.40 -9.48
N ARG A 380 14.66 25.38 -10.35
CA ARG A 380 14.85 26.80 -10.02
C ARG A 380 13.87 27.27 -8.96
N PHE A 381 12.64 26.75 -8.97
CA PHE A 381 11.64 27.06 -7.95
C PHE A 381 12.05 26.52 -6.58
N TYR A 382 12.48 25.25 -6.47
CA TYR A 382 12.94 24.67 -5.20
C TYR A 382 14.24 25.26 -4.64
N GLN A 383 14.99 26.02 -5.45
CA GLN A 383 16.22 26.69 -5.05
C GLN A 383 16.01 28.14 -4.59
N GLN A 384 14.80 28.68 -4.74
CA GLN A 384 14.39 30.00 -4.24
C GLN A 384 13.69 29.84 -2.90
#